data_AF-A0A938JLF9-F1
#
_entry.id   AF-A0A938JLF9-F1
#
_cell.length_a   1.000
_cell.length_b   1.000
_cell.length_c   1.000
_cell.angle_alpha   90.00
_cell.angle_beta   90.00
_cell.angle_gamma   90.00
#
_symmetry.space_group_name_H-M   'P 1'
#
loop_
_entity.id
_entity.type
_entity.pdbx_description
1 polymer ?
#
loop_
_entity_poly.entity_id
_entity_poly.type
_entity_poly.pdbx_seq_one_letter_code
_entity_poly.pdbx_strand_id
1 'polypeptide(L)'
;MPALSLPLHNKLNLFKNYKNKIISGKKTILRRLKKSDLNNCIVWLKDPEVNKFLSQGLKDITKEQEVEWYNYITNSSCDMVFAILVNNGKKYIGNCGLHKINFNDRSCEFGIFIGEKNYRDRGFGSDVIRTLIQFAIEELKLDKLKLNVYEYNHQQRYIKTAVFLLWI
;
A
#
# COMPACT_ATOMS: atom_id res chain seq x y z
N MET A 1 4.93 -25.52 5.79
CA MET A 1 6.36 -25.12 5.91
C MET A 1 6.44 -23.59 5.87
N PRO A 2 6.99 -22.91 6.90
CA PRO A 2 7.08 -21.46 6.87
C PRO A 2 8.20 -21.04 5.90
N ALA A 3 7.99 -19.94 5.17
CA ALA A 3 8.89 -19.39 4.14
C ALA A 3 10.30 -18.99 4.66
N LEU A 4 10.61 -19.27 5.93
CA LEU A 4 11.83 -18.85 6.63
C LEU A 4 13.09 -19.62 6.19
N SER A 5 12.98 -20.88 5.76
CA SER A 5 14.14 -21.73 5.39
C SER A 5 14.53 -21.71 3.90
N LEU A 6 13.86 -20.92 3.06
CA LEU A 6 14.15 -20.91 1.62
C LEU A 6 15.42 -20.08 1.29
N PRO A 7 16.25 -20.54 0.33
CA PRO A 7 17.36 -19.77 -0.22
C PRO A 7 16.94 -18.38 -0.70
N LEU A 8 17.84 -17.38 -0.63
CA LEU A 8 17.53 -15.98 -0.96
C LEU A 8 16.94 -15.80 -2.39
N HIS A 9 17.44 -16.56 -3.37
CA HIS A 9 16.91 -16.52 -4.75
C HIS A 9 15.46 -17.00 -4.84
N ASN A 10 15.08 -18.01 -4.04
CA ASN A 10 13.70 -18.50 -3.94
C ASN A 10 12.80 -17.49 -3.25
N LYS A 11 13.31 -16.76 -2.23
CA LYS A 11 12.59 -15.66 -1.58
C LYS A 11 12.30 -14.51 -2.55
N LEU A 12 13.25 -14.13 -3.41
CA LEU A 12 13.04 -13.07 -4.42
C LEU A 12 12.01 -13.45 -5.49
N ASN A 13 12.03 -14.70 -5.97
CA ASN A 13 11.05 -15.18 -6.94
C ASN A 13 9.64 -15.28 -6.34
N LEU A 14 9.52 -15.76 -5.10
CA LEU A 14 8.25 -15.73 -4.35
C LEU A 14 7.73 -14.30 -4.17
N PHE A 15 8.60 -13.36 -3.80
CA PHE A 15 8.22 -11.97 -3.62
C PHE A 15 7.72 -11.32 -4.92
N LYS A 16 8.39 -11.60 -6.05
CA LYS A 16 7.92 -11.18 -7.39
C LYS A 16 6.55 -11.77 -7.73
N ASN A 17 6.29 -13.03 -7.38
CA ASN A 17 5.00 -13.67 -7.60
C ASN A 17 3.89 -12.99 -6.79
N TYR A 18 4.13 -12.70 -5.51
CA TYR A 18 3.16 -12.00 -4.66
C TYR A 18 2.85 -10.59 -5.17
N LYS A 19 3.84 -9.85 -5.68
CA LYS A 19 3.63 -8.52 -6.27
C LYS A 19 2.69 -8.53 -7.47
N ASN A 20 2.64 -9.63 -8.22
CA ASN A 20 1.79 -9.74 -9.41
C ASN A 20 0.40 -10.33 -9.10
N LYS A 21 0.14 -10.76 -7.86
CA LYS A 21 -1.13 -11.36 -7.47
C LYS A 21 -2.26 -10.33 -7.54
N ILE A 22 -3.40 -10.77 -8.05
CA ILE A 22 -4.66 -10.03 -7.95
C ILE A 22 -5.32 -10.47 -6.65
N ILE A 23 -5.71 -9.50 -5.82
CA ILE A 23 -6.30 -9.74 -4.50
C ILE A 23 -7.71 -9.15 -4.51
N SER A 24 -8.70 -10.01 -4.34
CA SER A 24 -10.12 -9.60 -4.40
C SER A 24 -10.66 -9.35 -3.00
N GLY A 25 -11.13 -8.12 -2.77
CA GLY A 25 -11.96 -7.74 -1.63
C GLY A 25 -13.45 -7.92 -1.92
N LYS A 26 -14.32 -7.44 -1.03
CA LYS A 26 -15.77 -7.49 -1.27
C LYS A 26 -16.24 -6.40 -2.22
N LYS A 27 -15.57 -5.23 -2.21
CA LYS A 27 -15.90 -4.06 -3.04
C LYS A 27 -14.78 -3.69 -4.00
N THR A 28 -13.55 -4.11 -3.70
CA THR A 28 -12.33 -3.69 -4.39
C THR A 28 -11.54 -4.86 -4.95
N ILE A 29 -10.73 -4.58 -5.97
CA ILE A 29 -9.73 -5.49 -6.49
C ILE A 29 -8.38 -4.78 -6.39
N LEU A 30 -7.40 -5.43 -5.78
CA LEU A 30 -6.04 -4.93 -5.69
C LEU A 30 -5.20 -5.62 -6.75
N ARG A 31 -4.45 -4.83 -7.53
CA ARG A 31 -3.48 -5.35 -8.49
C ARG A 31 -2.18 -4.58 -8.38
N ARG A 32 -1.10 -5.14 -8.90
CA ARG A 32 0.17 -4.41 -9.03
C ARG A 32 -0.04 -3.02 -9.64
N LEU A 33 0.57 -2.01 -9.04
CA LEU A 33 0.62 -0.66 -9.61
C LEU A 33 1.40 -0.70 -10.92
N LYS A 34 0.86 -0.08 -11.98
CA LYS A 34 1.49 0.01 -13.30
C LYS A 34 2.02 1.42 -13.52
N LYS A 35 3.05 1.54 -14.36
CA LYS A 35 3.60 2.85 -14.76
C LYS A 35 2.54 3.79 -15.38
N SER A 36 1.53 3.24 -16.06
CA SER A 36 0.41 4.01 -16.61
C SER A 36 -0.48 4.66 -15.54
N ASP A 37 -0.52 4.10 -14.33
CA ASP A 37 -1.35 4.61 -13.22
C ASP A 37 -0.75 5.89 -12.60
N LEU A 38 0.54 6.17 -12.83
CA LEU A 38 1.24 7.31 -12.23
C LEU A 38 0.64 8.66 -12.66
N ASN A 39 0.05 8.73 -13.86
CA ASN A 39 -0.64 9.94 -14.31
C ASN A 39 -1.79 10.33 -13.35
N ASN A 40 -2.56 9.35 -12.89
CA ASN A 40 -3.61 9.57 -11.90
C ASN A 40 -3.01 9.85 -10.51
N CYS A 41 -1.95 9.14 -10.12
CA CYS A 41 -1.26 9.39 -8.84
C CYS A 41 -0.85 10.85 -8.72
N ILE A 42 -0.17 11.40 -9.73
CA ILE A 42 0.30 12.80 -9.72
C ILE A 42 -0.87 13.78 -9.54
N VAL A 43 -2.01 13.52 -10.18
CA VAL A 43 -3.21 14.36 -10.01
C VAL A 43 -3.72 14.28 -8.58
N TRP A 44 -3.82 13.08 -8.00
CA TRP A 44 -4.33 12.90 -6.64
C TRP A 44 -3.35 13.39 -5.57
N LEU A 45 -2.04 13.27 -5.79
CA LEU A 45 -1.01 13.75 -4.87
C LEU A 45 -0.97 15.29 -4.76
N LYS A 46 -1.51 15.98 -5.76
CA LYS A 46 -1.72 17.44 -5.71
C LYS A 46 -2.96 17.84 -4.91
N ASP A 47 -3.89 16.92 -4.63
CA ASP A 47 -5.05 17.18 -3.77
C ASP A 47 -4.58 17.28 -2.31
N PRO A 48 -4.72 18.44 -1.65
CA PRO A 48 -4.30 18.60 -0.26
C PRO A 48 -4.98 17.63 0.70
N GLU A 49 -6.20 17.19 0.39
CA GLU A 49 -6.92 16.20 1.19
C GLU A 49 -6.27 14.82 1.16
N VAL A 50 -5.57 14.47 0.08
CA VAL A 50 -4.81 13.22 -0.06
C VAL A 50 -3.42 13.39 0.53
N ASN A 51 -2.72 14.46 0.14
CA ASN A 51 -1.32 14.67 0.48
C ASN A 51 -1.08 14.78 1.99
N LYS A 52 -2.01 15.41 2.72
CA LYS A 52 -1.89 15.63 4.18
C LYS A 52 -1.70 14.35 5.00
N PHE A 53 -2.09 13.19 4.48
CA PHE A 53 -1.98 11.91 5.20
C PHE A 53 -0.85 11.01 4.70
N LEU A 54 -0.14 11.38 3.63
CA LEU A 54 0.90 10.56 3.03
C LEU A 54 2.27 10.88 3.58
N SER A 55 3.07 9.87 3.93
CA SER A 55 4.43 9.99 4.51
C SER A 55 5.32 11.04 3.86
N GLN A 56 5.16 11.24 2.56
CA GLN A 56 5.92 12.20 1.76
C GLN A 56 5.64 13.66 2.16
N GLY A 57 4.39 14.06 2.45
CA GLY A 57 4.03 15.45 2.81
C GLY A 57 4.59 16.50 1.84
N LEU A 58 4.87 16.08 0.60
CA LEU A 58 5.61 16.86 -0.37
C LEU A 58 4.64 17.84 -1.01
N LYS A 59 4.90 19.14 -0.82
CA LYS A 59 4.37 20.16 -1.71
C LYS A 59 5.07 19.96 -3.06
N ASP A 60 4.30 19.76 -4.11
CA ASP A 60 4.77 19.75 -5.51
C ASP A 60 5.60 18.53 -5.98
N ILE A 61 5.06 17.31 -5.79
CA ILE A 61 5.65 16.11 -6.41
C ILE A 61 5.70 16.26 -7.93
N THR A 62 6.92 16.17 -8.48
CA THR A 62 7.15 16.18 -9.92
C THR A 62 6.89 14.81 -10.54
N LYS A 63 6.70 14.78 -11.86
CA LYS A 63 6.51 13.53 -12.59
C LYS A 63 7.75 12.65 -12.49
N GLU A 64 8.92 13.26 -12.50
CA GLU A 64 10.22 12.60 -12.42
C GLU A 64 10.37 11.89 -11.07
N GLN A 65 10.04 12.58 -9.97
CA GLN A 65 10.05 12.01 -8.62
C GLN A 65 9.09 10.83 -8.48
N GLU A 66 7.88 10.94 -9.03
CA GLU A 66 6.90 9.83 -8.99
C GLU A 66 7.40 8.62 -9.81
N VAL A 67 8.07 8.86 -10.94
CA VAL A 67 8.68 7.78 -11.74
C VAL A 67 9.85 7.13 -11.01
N GLU A 68 10.71 7.91 -10.34
CA GLU A 68 11.78 7.39 -9.49
C GLU A 68 11.24 6.54 -8.35
N TRP A 69 10.21 7.03 -7.65
CA TRP A 69 9.52 6.28 -6.61
C TRP A 69 8.93 4.97 -7.16
N TYR A 70 8.27 5.02 -8.32
CA TYR A 70 7.74 3.81 -8.98
C TYR A 70 8.83 2.78 -9.29
N ASN A 71 9.99 3.24 -9.78
CA ASN A 71 11.13 2.36 -10.07
C ASN A 71 11.69 1.75 -8.78
N TYR A 72 11.77 2.53 -7.69
CA TYR A 72 12.17 2.04 -6.38
C TYR A 72 11.23 0.93 -5.89
N ILE A 73 9.91 1.17 -5.82
CA ILE A 73 8.95 0.16 -5.33
C ILE A 73 8.88 -1.07 -6.23
N THR A 74 9.12 -0.91 -7.53
CA THR A 74 9.15 -2.02 -8.49
C THR A 74 10.31 -2.96 -8.20
N ASN A 75 11.48 -2.42 -7.87
CA ASN A 75 12.68 -3.19 -7.58
C ASN A 75 12.85 -3.57 -6.10
N SER A 76 12.05 -3.00 -5.20
CA SER A 76 12.10 -3.31 -3.77
C SER A 76 11.82 -4.79 -3.48
N SER A 77 12.53 -5.36 -2.50
CA SER A 77 12.31 -6.71 -1.96
C SER A 77 11.53 -6.70 -0.65
N CYS A 78 11.13 -5.51 -0.16
CA CYS A 78 10.41 -5.34 1.10
C CYS A 78 9.19 -4.40 1.00
N ASP A 79 8.90 -3.85 -0.18
CA ASP A 79 7.70 -3.06 -0.45
C ASP A 79 6.84 -3.68 -1.55
N MET A 80 5.54 -3.70 -1.33
CA MET A 80 4.53 -4.07 -2.30
C MET A 80 3.47 -2.97 -2.37
N VAL A 81 3.28 -2.38 -3.55
CA VAL A 81 2.26 -1.35 -3.78
C VAL A 81 1.28 -1.82 -4.84
N PHE A 82 0.00 -1.64 -4.53
CA PHE A 82 -1.12 -2.07 -5.34
C PHE A 82 -2.00 -0.87 -5.70
N ALA A 83 -2.50 -0.89 -6.93
CA ALA A 83 -3.61 -0.08 -7.37
C ALA A 83 -4.92 -0.66 -6.83
N ILE A 84 -5.78 0.19 -6.29
CA ILE A 84 -7.13 -0.12 -5.83
C ILE A 84 -8.09 0.10 -6.99
N LEU A 85 -8.78 -0.96 -7.40
CA LEU A 85 -9.77 -0.93 -8.46
C LEU A 85 -11.18 -1.19 -7.92
N VAL A 86 -12.17 -0.61 -8.59
CA VAL A 86 -13.62 -0.82 -8.36
C VAL A 86 -14.32 -1.15 -9.67
N ASN A 87 -15.63 -1.41 -9.59
CA ASN A 87 -16.47 -1.76 -10.73
C ASN A 87 -15.89 -2.95 -11.53
N ASN A 88 -15.55 -4.02 -10.81
CA ASN A 88 -14.92 -5.23 -11.36
C ASN A 88 -13.61 -4.96 -12.12
N GLY A 89 -12.76 -4.11 -11.54
CA GLY A 89 -11.43 -3.85 -12.08
C GLY A 89 -11.38 -2.74 -13.15
N LYS A 90 -12.52 -2.12 -13.49
CA LYS A 90 -12.62 -1.15 -14.58
C LYS A 90 -12.17 0.25 -14.20
N LYS A 91 -12.25 0.62 -12.92
CA LYS A 91 -11.90 1.97 -12.46
C LYS A 91 -10.85 1.92 -11.36
N TYR A 92 -9.75 2.62 -11.59
CA TYR A 92 -8.69 2.85 -10.61
C TYR A 92 -9.02 4.05 -9.73
N ILE A 93 -8.90 3.90 -8.40
CA ILE A 93 -9.37 4.91 -7.44
C ILE A 93 -8.35 5.36 -6.39
N GLY A 94 -7.19 4.72 -6.30
CA GLY A 94 -6.19 5.03 -5.28
C GLY A 94 -5.20 3.89 -5.07
N ASN A 95 -4.26 4.03 -4.13
CA ASN A 95 -3.26 3.00 -3.84
C ASN A 95 -3.35 2.46 -2.43
N CYS A 96 -2.85 1.24 -2.26
CA CYS A 96 -2.52 0.67 -0.97
C CYS A 96 -1.18 -0.06 -1.05
N GLY A 97 -0.52 -0.26 0.08
CA GLY A 97 0.74 -0.97 0.09
C GLY A 97 1.13 -1.55 1.45
N LEU A 98 1.99 -2.56 1.38
CA LEU A 98 2.76 -3.09 2.49
C LEU A 98 4.21 -2.62 2.32
N HIS A 99 4.78 -2.08 3.37
CA HIS A 99 6.06 -1.40 3.38
C HIS A 99 6.97 -1.99 4.46
N LYS A 100 8.28 -1.90 4.24
CA LYS A 100 9.31 -2.38 5.18
C LYS A 100 9.02 -3.80 5.71
N ILE A 101 8.58 -4.68 4.81
CA ILE A 101 8.25 -6.07 5.17
C ILE A 101 9.51 -6.75 5.72
N ASN A 102 9.41 -7.25 6.95
CA ASN A 102 10.44 -8.03 7.61
C ASN A 102 9.90 -9.43 7.90
N PHE A 103 10.29 -10.40 7.08
CA PHE A 103 9.86 -11.79 7.24
C PHE A 103 10.44 -12.49 8.47
N ASN A 104 11.57 -12.03 9.00
CA ASN A 104 12.16 -12.60 10.22
C ASN A 104 11.36 -12.16 11.45
N ASP A 105 10.96 -10.89 11.50
CA ASP A 105 10.11 -10.34 12.58
C ASP A 105 8.61 -10.52 12.33
N ARG A 106 8.23 -11.02 11.14
CA ARG A 106 6.85 -11.18 10.67
C ARG A 106 6.05 -9.87 10.73
N SER A 107 6.72 -8.76 10.41
CA SER A 107 6.18 -7.42 10.55
C SER A 107 6.17 -6.63 9.24
N CYS A 108 5.26 -5.67 9.15
CA CYS A 108 5.26 -4.66 8.10
C CYS A 108 4.56 -3.37 8.55
N GLU A 109 4.82 -2.31 7.80
CA GLU A 109 3.98 -1.13 7.77
C GLU A 109 2.96 -1.26 6.63
N PHE A 110 1.80 -0.66 6.74
CA PHE A 110 0.86 -0.56 5.63
C PHE A 110 0.25 0.82 5.53
N GLY A 111 -0.27 1.16 4.35
CA GLY A 111 -0.92 2.43 4.10
C GLY A 111 -1.88 2.35 2.92
N ILE A 112 -2.87 3.25 2.90
CA ILE A 112 -3.83 3.40 1.81
C ILE A 112 -4.10 4.88 1.54
N PHE A 113 -4.48 5.20 0.31
CA PHE A 113 -5.18 6.44 0.00
C PHE A 113 -6.19 6.21 -1.11
N ILE A 114 -7.31 6.94 -1.07
CA ILE A 114 -8.32 6.96 -2.14
C ILE A 114 -8.27 8.34 -2.79
N GLY A 115 -7.72 8.39 -4.00
CA GLY A 115 -7.59 9.62 -4.77
C GLY A 115 -8.92 10.09 -5.35
N GLU A 116 -9.76 9.18 -5.82
CA GLU A 116 -11.07 9.53 -6.38
C GLU A 116 -12.07 9.95 -5.28
N LYS A 117 -12.39 11.26 -5.23
CA LYS A 117 -13.28 11.84 -4.21
C LYS A 117 -14.62 11.12 -4.07
N ASN A 118 -15.24 10.74 -5.20
CA ASN A 118 -16.54 10.05 -5.22
C ASN A 118 -16.53 8.65 -4.59
N TYR A 119 -15.36 8.13 -4.19
CA TYR A 119 -15.20 6.81 -3.56
C TYR A 119 -14.71 6.91 -2.11
N ARG A 120 -14.51 8.13 -1.58
CA ARG A 120 -14.23 8.38 -0.16
C ARG A 120 -15.52 8.21 0.66
N ASP A 121 -15.37 7.88 1.95
CA ASP A 121 -16.46 7.76 2.94
C ASP A 121 -17.63 6.83 2.55
N ARG A 122 -17.36 5.85 1.67
CA ARG A 122 -18.33 4.85 1.18
C ARG A 122 -17.95 3.41 1.55
N GLY A 123 -17.02 3.27 2.50
CA GLY A 123 -16.52 1.98 3.00
C GLY A 123 -15.51 1.27 2.08
N PHE A 124 -15.02 1.91 1.02
CA PHE A 124 -13.95 1.36 0.18
C PHE A 124 -12.63 1.25 0.95
N GLY A 125 -12.28 2.27 1.75
CA GLY A 125 -11.05 2.24 2.56
C GLY A 125 -11.02 1.05 3.53
N SER A 126 -12.13 0.80 4.24
CA SER A 126 -12.26 -0.34 5.14
C SER A 126 -12.18 -1.68 4.40
N ASP A 127 -12.77 -1.78 3.19
CA ASP A 127 -12.65 -2.99 2.37
C ASP A 127 -11.19 -3.26 1.96
N VAL A 128 -10.47 -2.22 1.54
CA VAL A 128 -9.05 -2.31 1.16
C VAL A 128 -8.19 -2.73 2.35
N ILE A 129 -8.35 -2.08 3.51
CA ILE A 129 -7.58 -2.40 4.72
C ILE A 129 -7.80 -3.86 5.11
N ARG A 130 -9.05 -4.32 5.18
CA ARG A 130 -9.37 -5.72 5.51
C ARG A 130 -8.76 -6.70 4.51
N THR A 131 -8.86 -6.39 3.22
CA THR A 131 -8.31 -7.22 2.13
C THR A 131 -6.78 -7.30 2.22
N LEU A 132 -6.12 -6.17 2.48
CA LEU A 132 -4.66 -6.10 2.58
C LEU A 132 -4.12 -6.80 3.82
N ILE A 133 -4.80 -6.65 4.97
CA ILE A 133 -4.47 -7.35 6.22
C ILE A 133 -4.63 -8.85 6.04
N GLN A 134 -5.74 -9.30 5.45
CA GLN A 134 -5.99 -10.71 5.19
C GLN A 134 -4.89 -11.31 4.31
N PHE A 135 -4.52 -10.62 3.23
CA PHE A 135 -3.41 -11.01 2.37
C PHE A 135 -2.08 -11.12 3.15
N ALA A 136 -1.75 -10.14 3.98
CA ALA A 136 -0.51 -10.16 4.77
C ALA A 136 -0.44 -11.35 5.73
N ILE A 137 -1.55 -11.71 6.38
CA ILE A 137 -1.61 -12.83 7.34
C ILE A 137 -1.61 -14.17 6.62
N GLU A 138 -2.52 -14.34 5.66
CA GLU A 138 -2.80 -15.65 5.07
C GLU A 138 -1.71 -16.06 4.09
N GLU A 139 -1.21 -15.11 3.29
CA GLU A 139 -0.28 -15.40 2.20
C GLU A 139 1.16 -15.11 2.60
N LEU A 140 1.41 -13.96 3.25
CA LEU A 140 2.77 -13.55 3.64
C LEU A 140 3.18 -14.03 5.04
N LYS A 141 2.24 -14.56 5.83
CA LYS A 141 2.45 -15.03 7.21
C LYS A 141 3.01 -13.94 8.14
N LEU A 142 2.57 -12.69 7.95
CA LEU A 142 2.88 -11.55 8.82
C LEU A 142 1.80 -11.41 9.90
N ASP A 143 2.17 -11.08 11.13
CA ASP A 143 1.24 -10.92 12.27
C ASP A 143 1.40 -9.60 13.03
N LYS A 144 2.44 -8.81 12.72
CA LYS A 144 2.67 -7.47 13.27
C LYS A 144 2.48 -6.40 12.19
N LEU A 145 1.29 -5.81 12.12
CA LEU A 145 0.96 -4.80 11.12
C LEU A 145 0.87 -3.41 11.75
N LYS A 146 1.55 -2.43 11.17
CA LYS A 146 1.56 -1.04 11.66
C LYS A 146 1.00 -0.09 10.61
N LEU A 147 0.03 0.74 10.99
CA LEU A 147 -0.45 1.85 10.17
C LEU A 147 0.03 3.16 10.79
N ASN A 148 0.79 3.93 10.02
CA ASN A 148 1.19 5.28 10.43
C ASN A 148 0.20 6.27 9.82
N VAL A 149 -0.56 6.96 10.66
CA VAL A 149 -1.43 8.07 10.28
C VAL A 149 -0.69 9.36 10.60
N TYR A 150 -0.51 10.22 9.61
CA TYR A 150 0.11 11.52 9.83
C TYR A 150 -0.97 12.55 10.16
N GLU A 151 -0.87 13.18 11.32
CA GLU A 151 -1.75 14.27 11.74
C GLU A 151 -0.98 15.60 11.67
N TYR A 152 -1.73 16.68 11.43
CA TYR A 152 -1.21 18.04 11.36
C TYR A 152 -1.87 18.89 12.45
N ASN A 153 -1.07 19.49 13.33
CA ASN A 153 -1.54 20.51 14.26
C ASN A 153 -0.76 21.82 14.02
N HIS A 154 -1.47 22.86 13.58
CA HIS A 154 -1.10 24.28 13.41
C HIS A 154 0.21 24.66 12.68
N GLN A 155 1.17 23.75 12.50
CA GLN A 155 2.44 23.86 11.73
C GLN A 155 3.32 22.61 11.90
N GLN A 156 3.02 21.72 12.87
CA GLN A 156 3.79 20.51 13.13
C GLN A 156 3.07 19.26 12.63
N ARG A 157 3.83 18.41 11.94
CA ARG A 157 3.40 17.10 11.48
C ARG A 157 3.88 16.05 12.47
N TYR A 158 2.98 15.23 13.02
CA TYR A 158 3.35 14.13 13.90
C TYR A 158 2.73 12.81 13.43
N ILE A 159 3.33 11.71 13.84
CA ILE A 159 2.92 10.35 13.45
C ILE A 159 2.09 9.76 14.58
N LYS A 160 0.85 9.39 14.27
CA LYS A 160 0.05 8.50 15.09
C LYS A 160 0.15 7.09 14.53
N THR A 161 0.88 6.23 15.22
CA THR A 161 0.99 4.83 14.83
C THR A 161 -0.17 4.04 15.45
N ALA A 162 -1.06 3.54 14.61
CA ALA A 162 -1.97 2.47 14.99
C ALA A 162 -1.26 1.13 14.76
N VAL A 163 -0.89 0.45 15.85
CA VAL A 163 -0.33 -0.90 15.79
C VAL A 163 -1.48 -1.89 15.88
N PHE A 164 -1.65 -2.70 14.83
CA PHE A 164 -2.55 -3.84 14.83
C PHE A 164 -1.73 -5.08 15.22
N LEU A 165 -1.70 -5.37 16.53
CA LEU A 165 -1.23 -6.65 17.05
C LEU A 165 -2.41 -7.62 16.96
N LEU A 166 -2.38 -8.52 15.98
CA LEU A 166 -3.41 -9.52 15.82
C LEU A 166 -2.98 -10.77 16.59
N TRP A 167 -3.47 -10.90 17.82
CA TRP A 167 -3.36 -12.13 18.59
C TRP A 167 -4.31 -13.15 17.94
N ILE A 168 -3.73 -14.19 17.34
CA ILE A 168 -4.44 -15.33 16.73
C ILE A 168 -4.99 -16.22 17.85
#